data_AF-A0A427T9A3-F1
#
_entry.id   AF-A0A427T9A3-F1
#
_cell.length_a   1.000
_cell.length_b   1.000
_cell.length_c   1.000
_cell.angle_alpha   90.00
_cell.angle_beta   90.00
_cell.angle_gamma   90.00
#
_symmetry.space_group_name_H-M   'P 1'
#
loop_
_entity.id
_entity.type
_entity.pdbx_description
1 polymer ?
#
loop_
_entity_poly.entity_id
_entity_poly.type
_entity_poly.pdbx_seq_one_letter_code
_entity_poly.pdbx_strand_id
1 'polypeptide(L)'
;MFVALTAVSALLAPTAVAAAAPPGVDPATVDLTLAAGQSTTVTKHVTTSAVPPNPDLVLLADTTGSMGSAISNVRANANAITGDVLAAQPTARFGVAEYKDFTDTVPFKVNQGITGDTAAVQAGTDQWVASGGGDFPEADLNALYELATGAVTFRPDGTRIVAWFGDAPSHDPSGGHSLADTIAALKAANIRVVAVNVGALDAEGQATAITEATGGVLLNNVPSGQVSQAILDGIKSIEVTVTPKVTSCDPQLTVTNAPASVKVTSGDVATFTETVAAAASAAPGTYHCTVDYQVDGVSRGYVETTTVRVLGLSVNDVSVAEGSGGAPVPATFTVSLLGGASADPVSVHYATANGTATAPADYAATSGDLTFAPGETAKPVTVLVNPDTVDEPDETFTVNLSAPAGAGLVDPTGVGTILDDDRDGVFSCTGTAANVVGITAAVANQQNLPCADDSETVLDATLNAGLIKVQTHALTSSTDVTPDNQSAAPAAGDHAQASAKIDKTVISTVGLTIELGVIQSQAAATCQPVTGGLAPALTGSSNVASLKINGVPVTVGSAPLTIPLVIGSLKLNGQTVSGGVVKQQAVALDTALAKIVLAESQADVHGTAAHPAGNPCRR
;
A
#
# COMPACT_ATOMS: atom_id res chain seq x y z
N MET A 1 25.30 56.18 -63.32
CA MET A 1 24.02 55.95 -64.02
C MET A 1 23.41 54.69 -63.43
N PHE A 2 22.31 54.84 -62.69
CA PHE A 2 21.41 53.86 -62.06
C PHE A 2 21.97 52.77 -61.12
N VAL A 3 21.78 53.01 -59.81
CA VAL A 3 21.72 51.99 -58.74
C VAL A 3 20.28 51.45 -58.71
N ALA A 4 20.11 50.15 -58.92
CA ALA A 4 18.81 49.47 -58.76
C ALA A 4 18.66 49.01 -57.31
N LEU A 5 17.72 49.61 -56.60
CA LEU A 5 17.34 49.26 -55.23
C LEU A 5 16.22 48.21 -55.29
N THR A 6 16.54 46.94 -55.02
CA THR A 6 15.52 45.89 -54.84
C THR A 6 14.97 45.97 -53.41
N ALA A 7 13.76 46.50 -53.28
CA ALA A 7 13.00 46.46 -52.03
C ALA A 7 12.48 45.03 -51.79
N VAL A 8 12.99 44.39 -50.73
CA VAL A 8 12.40 43.15 -50.19
C VAL A 8 11.31 43.57 -49.23
N SER A 9 10.05 43.50 -49.67
CA SER A 9 8.89 43.63 -48.78
C SER A 9 8.76 42.36 -47.94
N ALA A 10 9.19 42.43 -46.69
CA ALA A 10 8.85 41.42 -45.69
C ALA A 10 7.35 41.55 -45.37
N LEU A 11 6.53 40.61 -45.86
CA LEU A 11 5.17 40.44 -45.36
C LEU A 11 5.27 39.97 -43.90
N LEU A 12 4.98 40.86 -42.96
CA LEU A 12 4.61 40.49 -41.60
C LEU A 12 3.28 39.73 -41.67
N ALA A 13 3.34 38.40 -41.51
CA ALA A 13 2.15 37.62 -41.23
C ALA A 13 1.57 38.10 -39.89
N PRO A 14 0.25 38.36 -39.77
CA PRO A 14 -0.35 38.68 -38.49
C PRO A 14 -0.13 37.49 -37.55
N THR A 15 0.44 37.75 -36.37
CA THR A 15 0.46 36.80 -35.26
C THR A 15 -0.98 36.36 -35.00
N ALA A 16 -1.28 35.09 -35.24
CA ALA A 16 -2.55 34.50 -34.85
C ALA A 16 -2.72 34.75 -33.34
N VAL A 17 -3.71 35.59 -32.98
CA VAL A 17 -4.15 35.72 -31.60
C VAL A 17 -4.57 34.31 -31.18
N ALA A 18 -3.93 33.75 -30.16
CA ALA A 18 -4.31 32.45 -29.63
C ALA A 18 -5.82 32.48 -29.33
N ALA A 19 -6.58 31.55 -29.90
CA ALA A 19 -8.01 31.44 -29.60
C ALA A 19 -8.18 31.29 -28.09
N ALA A 20 -9.10 32.05 -27.49
CA ALA A 20 -9.40 31.95 -26.07
C ALA A 20 -9.72 30.49 -25.72
N ALA A 21 -9.22 30.02 -24.56
CA ALA A 21 -9.48 28.66 -24.10
C ALA A 21 -11.00 28.42 -24.01
N PRO A 22 -11.49 27.21 -24.36
CA PRO A 22 -12.90 26.91 -24.21
C PRO A 22 -13.32 26.99 -22.74
N PRO A 23 -14.58 27.35 -22.43
CA PRO A 23 -15.06 27.40 -21.06
C PRO A 23 -14.94 26.03 -20.36
N GLY A 24 -14.46 26.02 -19.13
CA GLY A 24 -14.13 24.80 -18.40
C GLY A 24 -13.14 25.03 -17.27
N VAL A 25 -12.87 23.97 -16.50
CA VAL A 25 -11.82 23.95 -15.48
C VAL A 25 -10.54 23.33 -16.05
N ASP A 26 -9.39 23.92 -15.73
CA ASP A 26 -8.06 23.43 -16.07
C ASP A 26 -7.15 23.41 -14.81
N PRO A 27 -6.46 22.28 -14.54
CA PRO A 27 -6.67 20.97 -15.14
C PRO A 27 -7.99 20.33 -14.69
N ALA A 28 -8.71 19.70 -15.63
CA ALA A 28 -9.94 18.94 -15.37
C ALA A 28 -9.69 17.56 -14.76
N THR A 29 -8.45 17.05 -14.85
CA THR A 29 -8.04 15.79 -14.24
C THR A 29 -6.75 15.99 -13.47
N VAL A 30 -6.72 15.52 -12.23
CA VAL A 30 -5.56 15.58 -11.35
C VAL A 30 -5.19 14.17 -10.91
N ASP A 31 -3.95 13.78 -11.17
CA ASP A 31 -3.37 12.50 -10.72
C ASP A 31 -2.21 12.79 -9.77
N LEU A 32 -2.33 12.36 -8.52
CA LEU A 32 -1.35 12.61 -7.48
C LEU A 32 -0.90 11.31 -6.81
N THR A 33 0.31 11.34 -6.27
CA THR A 33 0.82 10.34 -5.33
C THR A 33 1.15 11.05 -4.03
N LEU A 34 0.55 10.64 -2.92
CA LEU A 34 0.74 11.25 -1.60
C LEU A 34 1.04 10.18 -0.55
N ALA A 35 1.92 10.46 0.41
CA ALA A 35 2.01 9.65 1.61
C ALA A 35 0.79 9.90 2.54
N ALA A 36 0.47 8.95 3.42
CA ALA A 36 -0.55 9.16 4.43
C ALA A 36 -0.21 10.39 5.31
N GLY A 37 -1.16 11.31 5.46
CA GLY A 37 -0.97 12.58 6.19
C GLY A 37 -0.35 13.71 5.38
N GLN A 38 0.06 13.47 4.13
CA GLN A 38 0.62 14.50 3.26
C GLN A 38 -0.49 15.32 2.57
N SER A 39 -0.19 16.57 2.23
CA SER A 39 -0.99 17.41 1.36
C SER A 39 -0.15 18.04 0.25
N THR A 40 -0.83 18.48 -0.80
CA THR A 40 -0.26 19.28 -1.89
C THR A 40 -1.30 20.27 -2.41
N THR A 41 -0.85 21.23 -3.22
CA THR A 41 -1.73 22.23 -3.83
C THR A 41 -1.69 22.17 -5.36
N VAL A 42 -2.84 22.41 -5.98
CA VAL A 42 -2.99 22.52 -7.44
C VAL A 42 -3.64 23.86 -7.76
N THR A 43 -3.05 24.63 -8.67
CA THR A 43 -3.70 25.85 -9.18
C THR A 43 -4.76 25.48 -10.20
N LYS A 44 -5.94 26.08 -10.06
CA LYS A 44 -7.11 25.83 -10.90
C LYS A 44 -7.53 27.08 -11.61
N HIS A 45 -7.68 27.00 -12.92
CA HIS A 45 -8.19 28.05 -13.77
C HIS A 45 -9.56 27.63 -14.32
N VAL A 46 -10.61 28.37 -13.97
CA VAL A 46 -11.97 28.14 -14.47
C VAL A 46 -12.30 29.25 -15.45
N THR A 47 -12.24 28.92 -16.74
CA THR A 47 -12.62 29.84 -17.82
C THR A 47 -14.14 29.84 -17.95
N THR A 48 -14.76 31.01 -17.75
CA THR A 48 -16.21 31.16 -17.88
C THR A 48 -16.61 31.38 -19.35
N SER A 49 -17.89 31.16 -19.67
CA SER A 49 -18.39 31.44 -21.02
C SER A 49 -18.50 32.94 -21.26
N ALA A 50 -18.19 33.42 -22.47
CA ALA A 50 -18.27 34.84 -22.84
C ALA A 50 -19.67 35.45 -22.70
N VAL A 51 -20.71 34.63 -22.71
CA VAL A 51 -22.08 35.02 -22.37
C VAL A 51 -22.53 34.17 -21.19
N PRO A 52 -23.24 34.75 -20.20
CA PRO A 52 -23.75 34.01 -19.05
C PRO A 52 -24.54 32.77 -19.46
N PRO A 53 -24.41 31.65 -18.72
CA PRO A 53 -24.95 30.37 -19.14
C PRO A 53 -26.48 30.35 -19.19
N ASN A 54 -27.02 29.65 -20.19
CA ASN A 54 -28.46 29.44 -20.39
C ASN A 54 -29.30 30.74 -20.33
N PRO A 55 -28.97 31.80 -21.10
CA PRO A 55 -29.56 33.10 -20.89
C PRO A 55 -30.99 33.18 -21.43
N ASP A 56 -31.84 33.91 -20.72
CA ASP A 56 -33.11 34.45 -21.21
C ASP A 56 -32.98 35.97 -21.30
N LEU A 57 -32.84 36.47 -22.52
CA LEU A 57 -32.55 37.88 -22.81
C LEU A 57 -33.79 38.60 -23.33
N VAL A 58 -34.29 39.60 -22.61
CA VAL A 58 -35.36 40.48 -23.10
C VAL A 58 -34.73 41.77 -23.63
N LEU A 59 -34.98 42.08 -24.90
CA LEU A 59 -34.68 43.40 -25.45
C LEU A 59 -35.83 44.34 -25.07
N LEU A 60 -35.53 45.38 -24.27
CA LEU A 60 -36.47 46.39 -23.83
C LEU A 60 -36.12 47.74 -24.45
N ALA A 61 -36.97 48.22 -25.34
CA ALA A 61 -36.76 49.46 -26.07
C ALA A 61 -37.62 50.60 -25.52
N ASP A 62 -36.99 51.75 -25.31
CA ASP A 62 -37.66 53.03 -25.41
C ASP A 62 -38.13 53.23 -26.86
N THR A 63 -39.44 53.44 -27.04
CA THR A 63 -40.06 53.62 -28.35
C THR A 63 -40.67 55.00 -28.56
N THR A 64 -40.23 55.98 -27.77
CA THR A 64 -40.59 57.40 -27.91
C THR A 64 -40.02 58.00 -29.20
N GLY A 65 -40.49 59.21 -29.56
CA GLY A 65 -40.14 59.84 -30.83
C GLY A 65 -38.64 60.10 -31.04
N SER A 66 -37.86 60.30 -29.96
CA SER A 66 -36.42 60.58 -30.01
C SER A 66 -35.58 59.37 -30.46
N MET A 67 -36.08 58.16 -30.21
CA MET A 67 -35.32 56.92 -30.34
C MET A 67 -35.22 56.32 -31.76
N GLY A 68 -35.71 57.03 -32.79
CA GLY A 68 -35.84 56.49 -34.16
C GLY A 68 -34.56 55.87 -34.74
N SER A 69 -33.40 56.50 -34.51
CA SER A 69 -32.12 55.99 -35.01
C SER A 69 -31.61 54.76 -34.25
N ALA A 70 -31.77 54.74 -32.92
CA ALA A 70 -31.42 53.60 -32.07
C ALA A 70 -32.30 52.37 -32.34
N ILE A 71 -33.62 52.57 -32.46
CA ILE A 71 -34.57 51.51 -32.81
C ILE A 71 -34.25 50.94 -34.20
N SER A 72 -33.94 51.80 -35.18
CA SER A 72 -33.54 51.33 -36.51
C SER A 72 -32.26 50.51 -36.46
N ASN A 73 -31.29 50.88 -35.62
CA ASN A 73 -30.06 50.11 -35.44
C ASN A 73 -30.33 48.73 -34.85
N VAL A 74 -31.11 48.64 -33.76
CA VAL A 74 -31.39 47.34 -33.12
C VAL A 74 -32.24 46.44 -34.04
N ARG A 75 -33.28 46.97 -34.70
CA ARG A 75 -34.09 46.19 -35.66
C ARG A 75 -33.26 45.60 -36.79
N ALA A 76 -32.35 46.39 -37.37
CA ALA A 76 -31.49 45.91 -38.46
C ALA A 76 -30.49 44.83 -38.01
N ASN A 77 -30.21 44.72 -36.70
CA ASN A 77 -29.19 43.85 -36.13
C ASN A 77 -29.74 42.81 -35.15
N ALA A 78 -31.06 42.63 -35.01
CA ALA A 78 -31.62 41.70 -34.02
C ALA A 78 -31.18 40.25 -34.26
N ASN A 79 -31.08 39.82 -35.52
CA ASN A 79 -30.52 38.52 -35.89
C ASN A 79 -29.01 38.39 -35.55
N ALA A 80 -28.24 39.47 -35.63
CA ALA A 80 -26.83 39.45 -35.25
C ALA A 80 -26.68 39.35 -33.72
N ILE A 81 -27.47 40.09 -32.95
CA ILE A 81 -27.49 40.01 -31.49
C ILE A 81 -27.82 38.58 -31.03
N THR A 82 -28.92 38.02 -31.54
CA THR A 82 -29.34 36.66 -31.17
C THR A 82 -28.35 35.61 -31.65
N GLY A 83 -27.79 35.75 -32.84
CA GLY A 83 -26.77 34.85 -33.39
C GLY A 83 -25.49 34.80 -32.55
N ASP A 84 -24.95 35.96 -32.16
CA ASP A 84 -23.74 36.04 -31.33
C ASP A 84 -23.96 35.44 -29.93
N VAL A 85 -25.13 35.68 -29.33
CA VAL A 85 -25.50 35.08 -28.06
C VAL A 85 -25.65 33.56 -28.18
N LEU A 86 -26.30 33.07 -29.24
CA LEU A 86 -26.45 31.62 -29.49
C LEU A 86 -25.13 30.92 -29.79
N ALA A 87 -24.17 31.61 -30.42
CA ALA A 87 -22.85 31.06 -30.69
C ALA A 87 -22.08 30.76 -29.38
N ALA A 88 -22.23 31.61 -28.36
CA ALA A 88 -21.67 31.37 -27.04
C ALA A 88 -22.55 30.45 -26.16
N GLN A 89 -23.87 30.54 -26.31
CA GLN A 89 -24.86 29.83 -25.50
C GLN A 89 -25.99 29.27 -26.37
N PRO A 90 -25.85 28.04 -26.91
CA PRO A 90 -26.84 27.46 -27.82
C PRO A 90 -28.25 27.27 -27.24
N THR A 91 -28.38 27.30 -25.91
CA THR A 91 -29.66 27.19 -25.21
C THR A 91 -30.31 28.55 -24.90
N ALA A 92 -29.74 29.66 -25.40
CA ALA A 92 -30.28 31.00 -25.20
C ALA A 92 -31.71 31.14 -25.74
N ARG A 93 -32.52 31.96 -25.06
CA ARG A 93 -33.85 32.38 -25.53
C ARG A 93 -34.00 33.89 -25.38
N PHE A 94 -34.95 34.45 -26.13
CA PHE A 94 -35.06 35.88 -26.29
C PHE A 94 -36.51 36.37 -26.23
N GLY A 95 -36.74 37.53 -25.64
CA GLY A 95 -38.01 38.25 -25.65
C GLY A 95 -37.84 39.68 -26.14
N VAL A 96 -38.96 40.32 -26.49
CA VAL A 96 -38.98 41.70 -26.99
C VAL A 96 -40.11 42.46 -26.32
N ALA A 97 -39.81 43.60 -25.73
CA ALA A 97 -40.76 44.50 -25.11
C ALA A 97 -40.44 45.97 -25.44
N GLU A 98 -41.43 46.83 -25.29
CA GLU A 98 -41.32 48.27 -25.49
C GLU A 98 -41.98 49.04 -24.36
N TYR A 99 -41.50 50.26 -24.14
CA TYR A 99 -42.15 51.23 -23.29
C TYR A 99 -42.14 52.62 -23.93
N LYS A 100 -42.98 53.51 -23.40
CA LYS A 100 -43.14 54.93 -23.78
C LYS A 100 -43.45 55.78 -22.54
N ASP A 101 -44.19 56.87 -22.69
CA ASP A 101 -44.68 57.67 -21.57
C ASP A 101 -46.06 57.21 -21.06
N PHE A 102 -46.46 57.59 -19.84
CA PHE A 102 -47.79 57.31 -19.29
C PHE A 102 -48.93 58.06 -19.96
N THR A 103 -48.63 59.16 -20.64
CA THR A 103 -49.61 59.89 -21.45
C THR A 103 -49.89 59.20 -22.78
N ASP A 104 -49.08 58.20 -23.17
CA ASP A 104 -49.33 57.36 -24.33
C ASP A 104 -50.40 56.29 -24.06
N THR A 105 -51.07 55.84 -25.12
CA THR A 105 -52.16 54.84 -25.03
C THR A 105 -51.69 53.46 -24.59
N VAL A 106 -50.39 53.16 -24.79
CA VAL A 106 -49.76 51.89 -24.40
C VAL A 106 -48.38 52.22 -23.82
N PRO A 107 -48.28 52.46 -22.50
CA PRO A 107 -47.02 52.82 -21.84
C PRO A 107 -46.03 51.66 -21.75
N PHE A 108 -46.50 50.42 -21.78
CA PHE A 108 -45.69 49.20 -21.82
C PHE A 108 -46.37 48.11 -22.65
N LYS A 109 -45.58 47.35 -23.42
CA LYS A 109 -46.07 46.22 -24.19
C LYS A 109 -45.00 45.15 -24.38
N VAL A 110 -45.40 43.89 -24.27
CA VAL A 110 -44.60 42.74 -24.72
C VAL A 110 -44.92 42.45 -26.18
N ASN A 111 -43.95 42.66 -27.06
CA ASN A 111 -44.08 42.44 -28.51
C ASN A 111 -43.87 40.96 -28.88
N GLN A 112 -43.01 40.26 -28.13
CA GLN A 112 -42.72 38.84 -28.29
C GLN A 112 -42.30 38.24 -26.94
N GLY A 113 -43.03 37.24 -26.47
CA GLY A 113 -42.64 36.47 -25.28
C GLY A 113 -41.36 35.65 -25.51
N ILE A 114 -40.73 35.18 -24.43
CA ILE A 114 -39.45 34.46 -24.48
C ILE A 114 -39.56 33.22 -25.39
N THR A 115 -38.71 33.15 -26.42
CA THR A 115 -38.68 32.09 -27.43
C THR A 115 -37.26 31.78 -27.90
N GLY A 116 -37.03 30.57 -28.42
CA GLY A 116 -35.81 30.21 -29.15
C GLY A 116 -35.89 30.47 -30.66
N ASP A 117 -37.05 30.92 -31.16
CA ASP A 117 -37.26 31.24 -32.57
C ASP A 117 -36.78 32.67 -32.86
N THR A 118 -35.60 32.79 -33.48
CA THR A 118 -35.00 34.08 -33.80
C THR A 118 -35.80 34.87 -34.85
N ALA A 119 -36.59 34.22 -35.71
CA ALA A 119 -37.46 34.90 -36.65
C ALA A 119 -38.64 35.57 -35.94
N ALA A 120 -39.19 34.93 -34.90
CA ALA A 120 -40.21 35.53 -34.04
C ALA A 120 -39.64 36.72 -33.24
N VAL A 121 -38.38 36.64 -32.80
CA VAL A 121 -37.69 37.76 -32.13
C VAL A 121 -37.52 38.95 -33.08
N GLN A 122 -37.05 38.70 -34.31
CA GLN A 122 -36.97 39.74 -35.35
C GLN A 122 -38.35 40.37 -35.60
N ALA A 123 -39.39 39.56 -35.79
CA ALA A 123 -40.76 40.04 -35.98
C ALA A 123 -41.28 40.84 -34.78
N GLY A 124 -40.85 40.49 -33.56
CA GLY A 124 -41.11 41.28 -32.35
C GLY A 124 -40.46 42.66 -32.42
N THR A 125 -39.17 42.74 -32.76
CA THR A 125 -38.45 44.01 -32.87
C THR A 125 -38.97 44.88 -34.02
N ASP A 126 -39.44 44.26 -35.12
CA ASP A 126 -39.99 44.99 -36.28
C ASP A 126 -41.28 45.74 -35.95
N GLN A 127 -41.97 45.38 -34.86
CA GLN A 127 -43.15 46.09 -34.38
C GLN A 127 -42.83 47.43 -33.70
N TRP A 128 -41.58 47.67 -33.30
CA TRP A 128 -41.20 48.92 -32.64
C TRP A 128 -41.30 50.10 -33.59
N VAL A 129 -42.02 51.14 -33.14
CA VAL A 129 -42.23 52.38 -33.91
C VAL A 129 -41.99 53.58 -33.00
N ALA A 130 -40.92 54.32 -33.30
CA ALA A 130 -40.59 55.59 -32.66
C ALA A 130 -41.76 56.57 -32.82
N SER A 131 -42.47 56.83 -31.73
CA SER A 131 -43.67 57.66 -31.72
C SER A 131 -44.10 57.95 -30.29
N GLY A 132 -44.97 58.94 -30.11
CA GLY A 132 -45.36 59.35 -28.77
C GLY A 132 -44.20 60.03 -28.05
N GLY A 133 -44.20 59.92 -26.73
CA GLY A 133 -43.47 60.83 -25.86
C GLY A 133 -44.35 62.03 -25.53
N GLY A 134 -44.55 62.27 -24.24
CA GLY A 134 -45.41 63.33 -23.73
C GLY A 134 -44.57 64.45 -23.12
N ASP A 135 -43.85 64.09 -22.06
CA ASP A 135 -42.85 64.89 -21.40
C ASP A 135 -41.52 64.14 -21.30
N PHE A 136 -40.56 64.74 -20.60
CA PHE A 136 -39.29 64.15 -20.24
C PHE A 136 -39.25 64.31 -18.73
N PRO A 137 -39.41 63.24 -17.91
CA PRO A 137 -39.06 61.81 -18.08
C PRO A 137 -40.05 60.86 -18.82
N GLU A 138 -39.71 59.57 -18.96
CA GLU A 138 -40.49 58.48 -19.61
C GLU A 138 -40.91 57.36 -18.61
N ALA A 139 -41.48 56.22 -19.06
CA ALA A 139 -42.01 55.15 -18.17
C ALA A 139 -41.10 53.91 -17.94
N ASP A 140 -39.77 54.06 -17.98
CA ASP A 140 -38.85 52.91 -17.95
C ASP A 140 -38.96 52.05 -16.67
N LEU A 141 -39.09 52.67 -15.48
CA LEU A 141 -39.17 51.93 -14.21
C LEU A 141 -40.40 51.02 -14.15
N ASN A 142 -41.53 51.45 -14.73
CA ASN A 142 -42.73 50.61 -14.83
C ASN A 142 -42.48 49.41 -15.74
N ALA A 143 -41.84 49.61 -16.89
CA ALA A 143 -41.53 48.53 -17.81
C ALA A 143 -40.60 47.46 -17.21
N LEU A 144 -39.57 47.89 -16.48
CA LEU A 144 -38.67 47.00 -15.74
C LEU A 144 -39.39 46.26 -14.62
N TYR A 145 -40.28 46.94 -13.90
CA TYR A 145 -41.11 46.33 -12.86
C TYR A 145 -42.02 45.24 -13.44
N GLU A 146 -42.76 45.55 -14.52
CA GLU A 146 -43.65 44.61 -15.20
C GLU A 146 -42.92 43.34 -15.69
N LEU A 147 -41.73 43.51 -16.27
CA LEU A 147 -40.88 42.36 -16.65
C LEU A 147 -40.46 41.53 -15.43
N ALA A 148 -40.13 42.17 -14.32
CA ALA A 148 -39.76 41.49 -13.08
C ALA A 148 -40.94 40.77 -12.40
N THR A 149 -42.17 41.28 -12.56
CA THR A 149 -43.38 40.74 -11.91
C THR A 149 -44.22 39.82 -12.79
N GLY A 150 -43.74 39.47 -14.00
CA GLY A 150 -44.29 38.35 -14.77
C GLY A 150 -44.89 38.69 -16.13
N ALA A 151 -44.62 39.88 -16.69
CA ALA A 151 -45.01 40.20 -18.07
C ALA A 151 -44.39 39.23 -19.10
N VAL A 152 -43.25 38.62 -18.77
CA VAL A 152 -42.66 37.50 -19.50
C VAL A 152 -42.35 36.34 -18.56
N THR A 153 -42.29 35.12 -19.10
CA THR A 153 -41.98 33.91 -18.32
C THR A 153 -40.52 33.50 -18.52
N PHE A 154 -39.66 33.86 -17.56
CA PHE A 154 -38.28 33.39 -17.50
C PHE A 154 -38.18 31.92 -17.09
N ARG A 155 -37.19 31.22 -17.60
CA ARG A 155 -36.85 29.86 -17.18
C ARG A 155 -36.31 29.86 -15.73
N PRO A 156 -36.61 28.82 -14.95
CA PRO A 156 -36.12 28.71 -13.57
C PRO A 156 -34.59 28.59 -13.44
N ASP A 157 -33.93 27.97 -14.42
CA ASP A 157 -32.50 27.61 -14.43
C ASP A 157 -31.64 28.50 -15.37
N GLY A 158 -32.25 29.52 -15.94
CA GLY A 158 -31.63 30.44 -16.89
C GLY A 158 -31.09 31.71 -16.23
N THR A 159 -30.07 32.30 -16.84
CA THR A 159 -29.61 33.64 -16.46
C THR A 159 -30.57 34.66 -17.05
N ARG A 160 -31.27 35.43 -16.21
CA ARG A 160 -32.30 36.37 -16.66
C ARG A 160 -31.69 37.72 -16.93
N ILE A 161 -31.77 38.19 -18.18
CA ILE A 161 -31.13 39.42 -18.62
C ILE A 161 -32.19 40.32 -19.27
N VAL A 162 -32.22 41.59 -18.88
CA VAL A 162 -32.97 42.63 -19.61
C VAL A 162 -31.97 43.60 -20.20
N ALA A 163 -31.89 43.65 -21.54
CA ALA A 163 -31.12 44.66 -22.26
C ALA A 163 -32.04 45.86 -22.54
N TRP A 164 -31.91 46.87 -21.69
CA TRP A 164 -32.72 48.08 -21.68
C TRP A 164 -31.96 49.22 -22.35
N PHE A 165 -32.54 49.87 -23.36
CA PHE A 165 -31.95 51.03 -24.00
C PHE A 165 -32.97 52.16 -24.16
N GLY A 166 -32.52 53.39 -23.90
CA GLY A 166 -33.33 54.60 -23.89
C GLY A 166 -32.48 55.86 -23.88
N ASP A 167 -33.11 57.02 -24.06
CA ASP A 167 -32.43 58.32 -24.03
C ASP A 167 -33.00 59.34 -23.03
N ALA A 168 -33.90 58.91 -22.14
CA ALA A 168 -34.48 59.72 -21.07
C ALA A 168 -34.54 58.94 -19.75
N PRO A 169 -34.53 59.63 -18.58
CA PRO A 169 -34.78 58.99 -17.29
C PRO A 169 -36.26 58.58 -17.17
N SER A 170 -36.60 57.81 -16.14
CA SER A 170 -37.97 57.44 -15.82
C SER A 170 -38.60 58.44 -14.86
N HIS A 171 -39.93 58.61 -14.93
CA HIS A 171 -40.71 59.15 -13.82
C HIS A 171 -40.44 58.34 -12.55
N ASP A 172 -40.37 58.97 -11.37
CA ASP A 172 -40.26 58.27 -10.07
C ASP A 172 -41.25 58.88 -9.06
N PRO A 173 -42.40 58.22 -8.79
CA PRO A 173 -42.78 56.87 -9.23
C PRO A 173 -43.25 56.81 -10.69
N SER A 174 -42.94 55.69 -11.35
CA SER A 174 -43.37 55.34 -12.71
C SER A 174 -44.53 54.35 -12.62
N GLY A 175 -45.74 54.75 -13.04
CA GLY A 175 -46.89 53.84 -13.03
C GLY A 175 -47.34 53.43 -11.62
N GLY A 176 -46.90 54.18 -10.61
CA GLY A 176 -47.07 53.86 -9.19
C GLY A 176 -45.92 53.06 -8.57
N HIS A 177 -44.86 52.76 -9.32
CA HIS A 177 -43.68 52.03 -8.85
C HIS A 177 -42.48 52.97 -8.69
N SER A 178 -41.92 53.03 -7.48
CA SER A 178 -40.70 53.81 -7.25
C SER A 178 -39.44 53.10 -7.76
N LEU A 179 -38.33 53.83 -7.89
CA LEU A 179 -37.01 53.22 -8.16
C LEU A 179 -36.69 52.08 -7.17
N ALA A 180 -37.05 52.28 -5.89
CA ALA A 180 -36.84 51.29 -4.85
C ALA A 180 -37.69 50.03 -5.06
N ASP A 181 -38.95 50.18 -5.45
CA ASP A 181 -39.85 49.06 -5.74
C ASP A 181 -39.36 48.24 -6.95
N THR A 182 -38.92 48.93 -8.01
CA THR A 182 -38.36 48.30 -9.22
C THR A 182 -37.07 47.54 -8.93
N ILE A 183 -36.15 48.13 -8.16
CA ILE A 183 -34.92 47.42 -7.72
C ILE A 183 -35.28 46.19 -6.89
N ALA A 184 -36.23 46.30 -5.97
CA ALA A 184 -36.67 45.17 -5.15
C ALA A 184 -37.26 44.03 -6.01
N ALA A 185 -38.11 44.37 -7.00
CA ALA A 185 -38.71 43.41 -7.91
C ALA A 185 -37.65 42.71 -8.79
N LEU A 186 -36.73 43.47 -9.40
CA LEU A 186 -35.66 42.92 -10.24
C LEU A 186 -34.76 41.96 -9.45
N LYS A 187 -34.40 42.31 -8.21
CA LYS A 187 -33.62 41.44 -7.32
C LYS A 187 -34.40 40.18 -6.92
N ALA A 188 -35.68 40.31 -6.59
CA ALA A 188 -36.54 39.17 -6.27
C ALA A 188 -36.68 38.21 -7.47
N ALA A 189 -36.70 38.76 -8.68
CA ALA A 189 -36.73 38.01 -9.92
C ALA A 189 -35.33 37.52 -10.37
N ASN A 190 -34.24 37.88 -9.67
CA ASN A 190 -32.86 37.59 -10.05
C ASN A 190 -32.53 38.00 -11.50
N ILE A 191 -33.00 39.18 -11.91
CA ILE A 191 -32.76 39.75 -13.24
C ILE A 191 -31.49 40.60 -13.19
N ARG A 192 -30.61 40.43 -14.18
CA ARG A 192 -29.46 41.32 -14.47
C ARG A 192 -29.88 42.33 -15.54
N VAL A 193 -29.64 43.61 -15.32
CA VAL A 193 -30.00 44.66 -16.29
C VAL A 193 -28.76 45.12 -17.05
N VAL A 194 -28.80 45.07 -18.37
CA VAL A 194 -27.82 45.73 -19.24
C VAL A 194 -28.46 47.03 -19.71
N ALA A 195 -28.09 48.15 -19.10
CA ALA A 195 -28.60 49.47 -19.45
C ALA A 195 -27.69 50.12 -20.50
N VAL A 196 -28.28 50.53 -21.62
CA VAL A 196 -27.59 51.19 -22.72
C VAL A 196 -28.11 52.62 -22.81
N ASN A 197 -27.35 53.54 -22.23
CA ASN A 197 -27.69 54.95 -22.22
C ASN A 197 -27.32 55.59 -23.57
N VAL A 198 -28.34 55.81 -24.39
CA VAL A 198 -28.22 56.43 -25.72
C VAL A 198 -28.18 57.96 -25.65
N GLY A 199 -28.59 58.53 -24.50
CA GLY A 199 -28.60 59.97 -24.26
C GLY A 199 -28.60 60.30 -22.77
N ALA A 200 -29.78 60.55 -22.20
CA ALA A 200 -29.97 60.98 -20.82
C ALA A 200 -30.65 59.91 -19.93
N LEU A 201 -30.55 58.63 -20.29
CA LEU A 201 -31.15 57.50 -19.54
C LEU A 201 -30.79 57.51 -18.07
N ASP A 202 -29.55 57.87 -17.76
CA ASP A 202 -29.01 57.90 -16.40
C ASP A 202 -28.87 59.32 -15.84
N ALA A 203 -29.56 60.32 -16.39
CA ALA A 203 -29.45 61.71 -15.94
C ALA A 203 -29.85 61.90 -14.46
N GLU A 204 -30.71 61.02 -13.94
CA GLU A 204 -31.11 60.98 -12.53
C GLU A 204 -30.41 59.88 -11.71
N GLY A 205 -29.46 59.14 -12.30
CA GLY A 205 -28.73 58.05 -11.64
C GLY A 205 -29.52 56.74 -11.47
N GLN A 206 -30.73 56.65 -12.06
CA GLN A 206 -31.61 55.49 -11.94
C GLN A 206 -31.01 54.23 -12.59
N ALA A 207 -30.42 54.36 -13.79
CA ALA A 207 -29.83 53.23 -14.48
C ALA A 207 -28.55 52.74 -13.76
N THR A 208 -27.75 53.64 -13.19
CA THR A 208 -26.65 53.29 -12.29
C THR A 208 -27.17 52.50 -11.08
N ALA A 209 -28.17 53.02 -10.37
CA ALA A 209 -28.72 52.36 -9.19
C ALA A 209 -29.28 50.95 -9.50
N ILE A 210 -29.97 50.79 -10.63
CA ILE A 210 -30.51 49.50 -11.08
C ILE A 210 -29.41 48.51 -11.43
N THR A 211 -28.44 48.93 -12.25
CA THR A 211 -27.37 48.04 -12.72
C THR A 211 -26.47 47.62 -11.56
N GLU A 212 -26.12 48.51 -10.63
CA GLU A 212 -25.37 48.16 -9.42
C GLU A 212 -26.14 47.18 -8.54
N ALA A 213 -27.43 47.43 -8.29
CA ALA A 213 -28.25 46.60 -7.40
C ALA A 213 -28.55 45.20 -7.97
N THR A 214 -28.55 45.07 -9.29
CA THR A 214 -28.79 43.81 -10.00
C THR A 214 -27.49 43.09 -10.39
N GLY A 215 -26.31 43.71 -10.26
CA GLY A 215 -25.07 43.21 -10.86
C GLY A 215 -25.09 43.27 -12.40
N GLY A 216 -25.90 44.16 -12.94
CA GLY A 216 -25.98 44.48 -14.35
C GLY A 216 -24.78 45.29 -14.86
N VAL A 217 -24.94 45.89 -16.03
CA VAL A 217 -23.90 46.71 -16.67
C VAL A 217 -24.55 47.97 -17.22
N LEU A 218 -23.99 49.14 -16.94
CA LEU A 218 -24.37 50.40 -17.57
C LEU A 218 -23.33 50.79 -18.62
N LEU A 219 -23.79 50.99 -19.85
CA LEU A 219 -23.00 51.53 -20.96
C LEU A 219 -23.43 52.97 -21.22
N ASN A 220 -22.54 53.92 -20.98
CA ASN A 220 -22.83 55.35 -21.09
C ASN A 220 -22.38 55.95 -22.42
N ASN A 221 -23.08 57.00 -22.86
CA ASN A 221 -22.77 57.79 -24.06
C ASN A 221 -22.74 56.94 -25.33
N VAL A 222 -23.66 55.98 -25.46
CA VAL A 222 -23.70 55.06 -26.61
C VAL A 222 -24.32 55.76 -27.80
N PRO A 223 -23.60 55.94 -28.93
CA PRO A 223 -24.20 56.53 -30.12
C PRO A 223 -25.34 55.66 -30.64
N SER A 224 -26.41 56.26 -31.14
CA SER A 224 -27.59 55.53 -31.61
C SER A 224 -27.31 54.50 -32.72
N GLY A 225 -26.23 54.68 -33.50
CA GLY A 225 -25.76 53.71 -34.49
C GLY A 225 -24.98 52.51 -33.94
N GLN A 226 -24.73 52.43 -32.62
CA GLN A 226 -23.91 51.40 -31.96
C GLN A 226 -24.67 50.65 -30.85
N VAL A 227 -25.97 50.87 -30.69
CA VAL A 227 -26.78 50.28 -29.61
C VAL A 227 -26.75 48.77 -29.65
N SER A 228 -26.84 48.14 -30.83
CA SER A 228 -26.75 46.68 -30.97
C SER A 228 -25.43 46.10 -30.47
N GLN A 229 -24.30 46.77 -30.77
CA GLN A 229 -22.99 46.36 -30.29
C GLN A 229 -22.86 46.58 -28.78
N ALA A 230 -23.34 47.72 -28.27
CA ALA A 230 -23.33 48.00 -26.84
C ALA A 230 -24.15 46.96 -26.04
N ILE A 231 -25.30 46.50 -26.56
CA ILE A 231 -26.06 45.40 -25.96
C ILE A 231 -25.18 44.15 -25.85
N LEU A 232 -24.50 43.76 -26.92
CA LEU A 232 -23.60 42.59 -26.91
C LEU A 232 -22.42 42.75 -25.95
N ASP A 233 -21.79 43.92 -25.94
CA ASP A 233 -20.67 44.22 -25.04
C ASP A 233 -21.12 44.21 -23.58
N GLY A 234 -22.32 44.72 -23.29
CA GLY A 234 -22.93 44.69 -21.97
C GLY A 234 -23.24 43.29 -21.48
N ILE A 235 -23.82 42.44 -22.34
CA ILE A 235 -24.07 41.03 -22.02
C ILE A 235 -22.77 40.29 -21.70
N LYS A 236 -21.72 40.53 -22.48
CA LYS A 236 -20.38 39.94 -22.26
C LYS A 236 -19.68 40.53 -21.03
N SER A 237 -20.10 41.70 -20.56
CA SER A 237 -19.54 42.36 -19.38
C SER A 237 -20.24 41.98 -18.06
N ILE A 238 -21.27 41.13 -18.11
CA ILE A 238 -21.96 40.67 -16.89
C ILE A 238 -21.02 39.83 -16.04
N GLU A 239 -20.90 40.19 -14.76
CA GLU A 239 -20.12 39.43 -13.81
C GLU A 239 -20.86 38.19 -13.31
N VAL A 240 -20.15 37.06 -13.28
CA VAL A 240 -20.61 35.78 -12.73
C VAL A 240 -19.75 35.37 -11.53
N THR A 241 -20.31 34.58 -10.63
CA THR A 241 -19.59 34.05 -9.46
C THR A 241 -19.29 32.56 -9.66
N VAL A 242 -18.02 32.19 -9.66
CA VAL A 242 -17.57 30.79 -9.68
C VAL A 242 -17.40 30.30 -8.24
N THR A 243 -18.03 29.18 -7.90
CA THR A 243 -17.97 28.56 -6.57
C THR A 243 -17.62 27.07 -6.69
N PRO A 244 -16.44 26.63 -6.20
CA PRO A 244 -16.09 25.22 -6.14
C PRO A 244 -17.01 24.48 -5.16
N LYS A 245 -17.52 23.33 -5.57
CA LYS A 245 -18.34 22.45 -4.73
C LYS A 245 -17.84 21.02 -4.82
N VAL A 246 -17.33 20.49 -3.73
CA VAL A 246 -16.99 19.06 -3.64
C VAL A 246 -18.29 18.25 -3.71
N THR A 247 -18.45 17.46 -4.76
CA THR A 247 -19.67 16.67 -5.02
C THR A 247 -19.56 15.23 -4.56
N SER A 248 -18.34 14.67 -4.61
CA SER A 248 -17.99 13.35 -4.10
C SER A 248 -16.53 13.37 -3.69
N CYS A 249 -16.18 12.69 -2.61
CA CYS A 249 -14.79 12.56 -2.16
C CYS A 249 -14.70 11.35 -1.23
N ASP A 250 -13.72 10.48 -1.49
CA ASP A 250 -13.43 9.36 -0.59
C ASP A 250 -13.06 9.89 0.80
N PRO A 251 -13.49 9.24 1.90
CA PRO A 251 -13.34 9.77 3.26
C PRO A 251 -11.88 9.87 3.73
N GLN A 252 -10.95 9.21 3.02
CA GLN A 252 -9.51 9.31 3.26
C GLN A 252 -8.90 10.57 2.66
N LEU A 253 -9.64 11.33 1.85
CA LEU A 253 -9.18 12.55 1.23
C LEU A 253 -9.94 13.76 1.75
N THR A 254 -9.27 14.91 1.72
CA THR A 254 -9.89 16.22 1.85
C THR A 254 -9.45 17.09 0.68
N VAL A 255 -10.41 17.78 0.07
CA VAL A 255 -10.17 18.75 -0.99
C VAL A 255 -10.80 20.07 -0.56
N THR A 256 -10.03 21.15 -0.64
CA THR A 256 -10.49 22.50 -0.31
C THR A 256 -9.96 23.48 -1.35
N ASN A 257 -10.74 24.51 -1.66
CA ASN A 257 -10.37 25.51 -2.66
C ASN A 257 -10.39 26.90 -2.01
N ALA A 258 -9.34 27.69 -2.29
CA ALA A 258 -9.22 29.06 -1.81
C ALA A 258 -9.00 30.02 -3.01
N PRO A 259 -9.72 31.14 -3.09
CA PRO A 259 -10.83 31.56 -2.21
C PRO A 259 -12.08 30.67 -2.37
N ALA A 260 -13.07 30.79 -1.48
CA ALA A 260 -14.29 29.97 -1.53
C ALA A 260 -15.18 30.29 -2.75
N SER A 261 -15.06 31.49 -3.32
CA SER A 261 -15.66 31.88 -4.59
C SER A 261 -14.88 33.03 -5.21
N VAL A 262 -15.00 33.20 -6.53
CA VAL A 262 -14.40 34.32 -7.28
C VAL A 262 -15.47 34.91 -8.20
N LYS A 263 -15.60 36.23 -8.18
CA LYS A 263 -16.43 36.97 -9.14
C LYS A 263 -15.57 37.42 -10.31
N VAL A 264 -16.00 37.14 -11.53
CA VAL A 264 -15.29 37.50 -12.77
C VAL A 264 -16.28 37.97 -13.83
N THR A 265 -15.83 38.76 -14.78
CA THR A 265 -16.61 39.09 -15.98
C THR A 265 -16.81 37.84 -16.85
N SER A 266 -17.95 37.72 -17.51
CA SER A 266 -18.23 36.60 -18.41
C SER A 266 -17.15 36.48 -19.50
N GLY A 267 -16.52 35.33 -19.60
CA GLY A 267 -15.40 35.06 -20.52
C GLY A 267 -14.03 35.12 -19.85
N ASP A 268 -13.93 35.67 -18.63
CA ASP A 268 -12.70 35.71 -17.86
C ASP A 268 -12.49 34.42 -17.05
N VAL A 269 -11.29 34.32 -16.47
CA VAL A 269 -10.81 33.17 -15.71
C VAL A 269 -10.88 33.43 -14.21
N ALA A 270 -11.64 32.59 -13.50
CA ALA A 270 -11.57 32.50 -12.05
C ALA A 270 -10.41 31.58 -11.63
N THR A 271 -9.56 32.02 -10.70
CA THR A 271 -8.40 31.23 -10.24
C THR A 271 -8.57 30.79 -8.79
N PHE A 272 -8.28 29.52 -8.52
CA PHE A 272 -8.30 28.93 -7.18
C PHE A 272 -6.98 28.22 -6.87
N THR A 273 -6.60 28.21 -5.61
CA THR A 273 -5.63 27.27 -5.07
C THR A 273 -6.40 26.14 -4.41
N GLU A 274 -6.38 24.96 -5.04
CA GLU A 274 -6.91 23.75 -4.46
C GLU A 274 -5.85 23.09 -3.57
N THR A 275 -6.25 22.63 -2.38
CA THR A 275 -5.43 21.81 -1.50
C THR A 275 -6.05 20.42 -1.42
N VAL A 276 -5.27 19.41 -1.81
CA VAL A 276 -5.63 17.99 -1.73
C VAL A 276 -4.77 17.36 -0.63
N ALA A 277 -5.41 16.70 0.34
CA ALA A 277 -4.71 16.06 1.45
C ALA A 277 -5.22 14.65 1.72
N ALA A 278 -4.30 13.72 1.96
CA ALA A 278 -4.58 12.37 2.42
C ALA A 278 -4.57 12.32 3.95
N ALA A 279 -5.56 11.64 4.53
CA ALA A 279 -5.63 11.44 5.97
C ALA A 279 -4.39 10.67 6.48
N ALA A 280 -3.95 10.98 7.70
CA ALA A 280 -2.84 10.25 8.34
C ALA A 280 -3.15 8.76 8.54
N SER A 281 -4.44 8.40 8.64
CA SER A 281 -4.92 7.03 8.75
C SER A 281 -5.27 6.39 7.39
N ALA A 282 -4.98 7.05 6.27
CA ALA A 282 -5.26 6.49 4.95
C ALA A 282 -4.40 5.23 4.73
N ALA A 283 -5.07 4.11 4.45
CA ALA A 283 -4.36 2.89 4.05
C ALA A 283 -3.79 3.06 2.63
N PRO A 284 -2.79 2.27 2.23
CA PRO A 284 -2.33 2.28 0.85
C PRO A 284 -3.46 1.91 -0.11
N GLY A 285 -3.63 2.70 -1.18
CA GLY A 285 -4.76 2.54 -2.09
C GLY A 285 -4.91 3.71 -3.06
N THR A 286 -5.96 3.65 -3.88
CA THR A 286 -6.33 4.73 -4.80
C THR A 286 -7.66 5.33 -4.36
N TYR A 287 -7.68 6.65 -4.23
CA TYR A 287 -8.81 7.43 -3.75
C TYR A 287 -9.20 8.52 -4.74
N HIS A 288 -10.47 8.93 -4.74
CA HIS A 288 -11.05 9.82 -5.73
C HIS A 288 -11.84 10.96 -5.09
N CYS A 289 -11.78 12.13 -5.70
CA CYS A 289 -12.67 13.25 -5.40
C CYS A 289 -13.12 13.95 -6.69
N THR A 290 -14.28 14.59 -6.63
CA THR A 290 -14.89 15.33 -7.74
C THR A 290 -15.31 16.70 -7.25
N VAL A 291 -14.84 17.75 -7.93
CA VAL A 291 -15.20 19.14 -7.65
C VAL A 291 -15.96 19.72 -8.84
N ASP A 292 -17.14 20.26 -8.60
CA ASP A 292 -17.95 20.99 -9.59
C ASP A 292 -17.77 22.49 -9.36
N TYR A 293 -17.21 23.19 -10.34
CA TYR A 293 -17.03 24.64 -10.30
C TYR A 293 -18.29 25.32 -10.83
N GLN A 294 -19.22 25.60 -9.91
CA GLN A 294 -20.54 26.11 -10.24
C GLN A 294 -20.49 27.59 -10.62
N VAL A 295 -21.22 27.97 -11.66
CA VAL A 295 -21.37 29.37 -12.08
C VAL A 295 -22.73 29.87 -11.60
N ASP A 296 -22.70 30.90 -10.75
CA ASP A 296 -23.87 31.44 -10.04
C ASP A 296 -24.68 30.35 -9.31
N GLY A 297 -23.97 29.37 -8.73
CA GLY A 297 -24.56 28.27 -7.96
C GLY A 297 -25.17 27.14 -8.81
N VAL A 298 -24.99 27.16 -10.12
CA VAL A 298 -25.49 26.12 -11.04
C VAL A 298 -24.33 25.36 -11.67
N SER A 299 -24.42 24.02 -11.69
CA SER A 299 -23.44 23.17 -12.39
C SER A 299 -23.53 23.39 -13.89
N ARG A 300 -22.38 23.67 -14.52
CA ARG A 300 -22.26 23.89 -15.98
C ARG A 300 -21.38 22.85 -16.65
N GLY A 301 -21.03 21.78 -15.93
CA GLY A 301 -20.11 20.74 -16.43
C GLY A 301 -18.63 21.10 -16.29
N TYR A 302 -18.30 22.16 -15.53
CA TYR A 302 -16.92 22.51 -15.18
C TYR A 302 -16.47 21.61 -14.03
N VAL A 303 -16.34 20.33 -14.33
CA VAL A 303 -16.09 19.28 -13.36
C VAL A 303 -14.64 18.85 -13.43
N GLU A 304 -14.02 18.80 -12.27
CA GLU A 304 -12.72 18.21 -12.04
C GLU A 304 -12.86 16.82 -11.42
N THR A 305 -11.99 15.90 -11.84
CA THR A 305 -11.77 14.62 -11.15
C THR A 305 -10.34 14.50 -10.65
N THR A 306 -10.19 14.13 -9.38
CA THR A 306 -8.90 13.98 -8.71
C THR A 306 -8.73 12.54 -8.27
N THR A 307 -7.63 11.91 -8.69
CA THR A 307 -7.20 10.58 -8.27
C THR A 307 -5.92 10.71 -7.44
N VAL A 308 -5.93 10.17 -6.23
CA VAL A 308 -4.78 10.15 -5.32
C VAL A 308 -4.39 8.72 -5.02
N ARG A 309 -3.14 8.36 -5.33
CA ARG A 309 -2.51 7.11 -4.89
C ARG A 309 -1.80 7.34 -3.56
N VAL A 310 -2.24 6.65 -2.52
CA VAL A 310 -1.55 6.58 -1.24
C VAL A 310 -0.66 5.37 -1.24
N LEU A 311 0.65 5.58 -1.11
CA LEU A 311 1.65 4.51 -1.14
C LEU A 311 2.15 4.16 0.26
N GLY A 312 2.43 2.88 0.46
CA GLY A 312 2.98 2.37 1.72
C GLY A 312 4.03 1.29 1.49
N LEU A 313 4.97 1.16 2.41
CA LEU A 313 6.00 0.14 2.40
C LEU A 313 5.74 -0.89 3.50
N SER A 314 5.94 -2.15 3.15
CA SER A 314 5.91 -3.28 4.07
C SER A 314 7.09 -4.21 3.83
N VAL A 315 7.53 -4.95 4.83
CA VAL A 315 8.47 -6.07 4.69
C VAL A 315 7.82 -7.32 5.27
N ASN A 316 7.93 -8.46 4.59
CA ASN A 316 7.35 -9.71 5.08
C ASN A 316 8.24 -10.41 6.11
N ASP A 317 7.64 -11.34 6.87
CA ASP A 317 8.38 -12.29 7.70
C ASP A 317 8.94 -13.44 6.86
N VAL A 318 10.05 -14.01 7.32
CA VAL A 318 10.76 -15.12 6.66
C VAL A 318 11.15 -16.15 7.71
N SER A 319 10.99 -17.44 7.40
CA SER A 319 11.60 -18.53 8.15
C SER A 319 12.57 -19.29 7.26
N VAL A 320 13.75 -19.62 7.77
CA VAL A 320 14.78 -20.35 7.05
C VAL A 320 15.42 -21.37 7.98
N ALA A 321 15.72 -22.57 7.47
CA ALA A 321 16.55 -23.51 8.22
C ALA A 321 17.98 -22.99 8.28
N GLU A 322 18.58 -23.03 9.46
CA GLU A 322 19.96 -22.60 9.70
C GLU A 322 20.96 -23.31 8.79
N GLY A 323 20.76 -24.62 8.65
CA GLY A 323 21.60 -25.53 7.89
C GLY A 323 22.73 -26.07 8.76
N SER A 324 23.05 -27.36 8.60
CA SER A 324 24.10 -28.00 9.39
C SER A 324 25.49 -27.84 8.75
N GLY A 325 26.31 -26.93 9.27
CA GLY A 325 27.72 -26.70 8.92
C GLY A 325 28.02 -26.43 7.44
N GLY A 326 28.38 -25.19 7.06
CA GLY A 326 28.72 -24.92 5.66
C GLY A 326 28.71 -23.46 5.24
N ALA A 327 28.23 -23.20 4.02
CA ALA A 327 28.08 -21.85 3.49
C ALA A 327 26.82 -21.17 4.05
N PRO A 328 26.85 -19.85 4.32
CA PRO A 328 25.69 -19.14 4.83
C PRO A 328 24.41 -19.33 4.01
N VAL A 329 23.28 -19.51 4.69
CA VAL A 329 21.96 -19.72 4.08
C VAL A 329 21.24 -18.38 3.92
N PRO A 330 20.69 -18.04 2.74
CA PRO A 330 20.06 -16.74 2.52
C PRO A 330 18.61 -16.68 3.04
N ALA A 331 18.36 -15.86 4.07
CA ALA A 331 17.02 -15.38 4.42
C ALA A 331 16.66 -14.17 3.54
N THR A 332 15.74 -14.34 2.59
CA THR A 332 15.36 -13.27 1.64
C THR A 332 14.01 -12.66 1.98
N PHE A 333 14.05 -11.45 2.55
CA PHE A 333 12.92 -10.59 2.80
C PHE A 333 12.52 -9.86 1.52
N THR A 334 11.24 -9.60 1.33
CA THR A 334 10.67 -8.82 0.24
C THR A 334 10.04 -7.56 0.82
N VAL A 335 10.68 -6.42 0.52
CA VAL A 335 10.09 -5.11 0.78
C VAL A 335 9.14 -4.78 -0.36
N SER A 336 7.88 -4.51 -0.05
CA SER A 336 6.78 -4.30 -1.00
C SER A 336 6.28 -2.86 -0.95
N LEU A 337 6.02 -2.28 -2.12
CA LEU A 337 5.31 -1.02 -2.29
C LEU A 337 3.82 -1.29 -2.53
N LEU A 338 3.01 -0.97 -1.54
CA LEU A 338 1.56 -1.10 -1.51
C LEU A 338 0.89 0.15 -2.10
N GLY A 339 -0.34 0.00 -2.57
CA GLY A 339 -1.12 1.10 -3.18
C GLY A 339 -0.91 1.27 -4.70
N GLY A 340 0.02 0.51 -5.28
CA GLY A 340 0.31 0.48 -6.71
C GLY A 340 1.74 0.90 -7.04
N ALA A 341 2.07 0.95 -8.32
CA ALA A 341 3.36 1.44 -8.77
C ALA A 341 3.43 2.98 -8.71
N SER A 342 4.58 3.50 -8.26
CA SER A 342 4.87 4.94 -8.31
C SER A 342 5.37 5.36 -9.69
N ALA A 343 5.05 6.58 -10.11
CA ALA A 343 5.65 7.24 -11.27
C ALA A 343 7.02 7.87 -10.94
N ASP A 344 7.28 8.12 -9.66
CA ASP A 344 8.52 8.68 -9.13
C ASP A 344 9.28 7.64 -8.30
N PRO A 345 10.62 7.76 -8.13
CA PRO A 345 11.38 6.86 -7.27
C PRO A 345 10.89 6.89 -5.81
N VAL A 346 10.84 5.72 -5.17
CA VAL A 346 10.55 5.57 -3.73
C VAL A 346 11.76 4.95 -3.06
N SER A 347 12.20 5.47 -1.91
CA SER A 347 13.36 4.94 -1.19
C SER A 347 13.09 4.68 0.28
N VAL A 348 13.84 3.75 0.86
CA VAL A 348 13.76 3.41 2.29
C VAL A 348 15.10 2.82 2.76
N HIS A 349 15.49 3.16 3.99
CA HIS A 349 16.65 2.53 4.65
C HIS A 349 16.20 1.25 5.36
N TYR A 350 17.05 0.21 5.36
CA TYR A 350 16.83 -1.00 6.14
C TYR A 350 18.05 -1.35 6.98
N ALA A 351 17.83 -1.92 8.16
CA ALA A 351 18.89 -2.47 9.00
C ALA A 351 18.39 -3.66 9.81
N THR A 352 19.25 -4.66 10.00
CA THR A 352 18.96 -5.79 10.88
C THR A 352 19.11 -5.42 12.36
N ALA A 353 18.33 -6.02 13.24
CA ALA A 353 18.52 -5.95 14.69
C ALA A 353 18.35 -7.34 15.34
N ASN A 354 19.15 -7.60 16.36
CA ASN A 354 19.13 -8.85 17.13
C ASN A 354 17.78 -9.08 17.80
N GLY A 355 17.39 -10.35 17.93
CA GLY A 355 16.32 -10.82 18.80
C GLY A 355 16.89 -11.83 19.79
N THR A 356 16.48 -13.09 19.69
CA THR A 356 17.22 -14.19 20.33
C THR A 356 18.47 -14.54 19.53
N ALA A 357 18.40 -14.47 18.20
CA ALA A 357 19.56 -14.53 17.31
C ALA A 357 20.39 -13.24 17.36
N THR A 358 21.70 -13.41 17.33
CA THR A 358 22.73 -12.40 17.52
C THR A 358 23.78 -12.40 16.42
N ALA A 359 24.03 -11.23 15.82
CA ALA A 359 25.15 -11.07 14.88
C ALA A 359 26.48 -10.87 15.62
N PRO A 360 27.61 -11.47 15.17
CA PRO A 360 27.74 -12.27 13.96
C PRO A 360 27.68 -13.79 14.21
N ALA A 361 27.15 -14.25 15.34
CA ALA A 361 27.07 -15.70 15.64
C ALA A 361 26.09 -16.37 14.67
N ASP A 362 24.83 -15.96 14.72
CA ASP A 362 23.73 -16.69 14.09
C ASP A 362 23.41 -16.11 12.69
N TYR A 363 23.75 -14.84 12.46
CA TYR A 363 23.59 -14.20 11.16
C TYR A 363 24.55 -13.03 10.93
N ALA A 364 24.74 -12.67 9.66
CA ALA A 364 25.51 -11.49 9.27
C ALA A 364 24.65 -10.22 9.28
N ALA A 365 24.96 -9.28 10.18
CA ALA A 365 24.28 -7.99 10.24
C ALA A 365 24.35 -7.26 8.89
N THR A 366 23.19 -6.81 8.40
CA THR A 366 23.05 -6.17 7.08
C THR A 366 22.28 -4.86 7.21
N SER A 367 22.73 -3.83 6.50
CA SER A 367 22.01 -2.55 6.37
C SER A 367 22.26 -1.93 5.00
N GLY A 368 21.36 -1.06 4.55
CA GLY A 368 21.49 -0.39 3.28
C GLY A 368 20.25 0.43 2.90
N ASP A 369 20.30 1.04 1.72
CA ASP A 369 19.18 1.79 1.17
C ASP A 369 18.58 1.02 -0.02
N LEU A 370 17.25 0.93 -0.04
CA LEU A 370 16.49 0.45 -1.19
C LEU A 370 15.92 1.62 -1.96
N THR A 371 15.94 1.53 -3.28
CA THR A 371 15.24 2.46 -4.17
C THR A 371 14.43 1.67 -5.18
N PHE A 372 13.12 1.87 -5.17
CA PHE A 372 12.18 1.43 -6.18
C PHE A 372 12.22 2.44 -7.32
N ALA A 373 12.59 2.00 -8.51
CA ALA A 373 12.46 2.78 -9.72
C ALA A 373 10.97 2.93 -10.08
N PRO A 374 10.60 3.93 -10.89
CA PRO A 374 9.24 4.05 -11.41
C PRO A 374 8.74 2.73 -11.99
N GLY A 375 7.52 2.32 -11.60
CA GLY A 375 6.94 1.04 -12.01
C GLY A 375 7.25 -0.17 -11.12
N GLU A 376 8.26 -0.11 -10.25
CA GLU A 376 8.62 -1.24 -9.38
C GLU A 376 7.77 -1.28 -8.10
N THR A 377 7.41 -2.49 -7.66
CA THR A 377 6.60 -2.68 -6.45
C THR A 377 7.19 -3.66 -5.43
N ALA A 378 8.35 -4.25 -5.71
CA ALA A 378 9.03 -5.17 -4.79
C ALA A 378 10.55 -5.07 -4.91
N LYS A 379 11.25 -5.18 -3.78
CA LYS A 379 12.71 -5.29 -3.70
C LYS A 379 13.12 -6.36 -2.68
N PRO A 380 14.09 -7.22 -3.01
CA PRO A 380 14.61 -8.19 -2.06
C PRO A 380 15.63 -7.54 -1.10
N VAL A 381 15.65 -8.01 0.15
CA VAL A 381 16.71 -7.81 1.13
C VAL A 381 17.16 -9.20 1.58
N THR A 382 18.41 -9.56 1.31
CA THR A 382 18.96 -10.85 1.71
C THR A 382 19.84 -10.67 2.94
N VAL A 383 19.54 -11.42 3.99
CA VAL A 383 20.37 -11.56 5.20
C VAL A 383 20.96 -12.97 5.17
N LEU A 384 22.25 -13.11 5.44
CA LEU A 384 22.91 -14.41 5.48
C LEU A 384 22.86 -14.97 6.90
N VAL A 385 22.25 -16.13 7.05
CA VAL A 385 22.22 -16.94 8.29
C VAL A 385 23.46 -17.84 8.31
N ASN A 386 24.12 -17.93 9.46
CA ASN A 386 25.35 -18.67 9.62
C ASN A 386 25.03 -20.08 10.10
N PRO A 387 25.31 -21.13 9.31
CA PRO A 387 25.07 -22.50 9.72
C PRO A 387 26.07 -22.96 10.78
N ASP A 388 25.62 -23.72 11.77
CA ASP A 388 26.50 -24.50 12.61
C ASP A 388 26.00 -25.94 12.87
N THR A 389 26.38 -26.56 13.99
CA THR A 389 26.01 -27.95 14.33
C THR A 389 25.61 -28.06 15.81
N VAL A 390 25.33 -26.93 16.45
CA VAL A 390 25.00 -26.81 17.86
C VAL A 390 23.49 -26.81 17.96
N ASP A 391 22.96 -27.80 18.67
CA ASP A 391 21.54 -27.86 18.96
C ASP A 391 21.09 -26.69 19.85
N GLU A 392 20.18 -25.88 19.29
CA GLU A 392 19.69 -24.63 19.86
C GLU A 392 18.17 -24.49 19.64
N PRO A 393 17.44 -23.69 20.42
CA PRO A 393 16.04 -23.40 20.12
C PRO A 393 15.92 -22.52 18.85
N ASP A 394 14.79 -22.60 18.13
CA ASP A 394 14.46 -21.64 17.08
C ASP A 394 14.68 -20.19 17.54
N GLU A 395 15.37 -19.42 16.70
CA GLU A 395 15.77 -18.06 17.03
C GLU A 395 15.18 -17.01 16.09
N THR A 396 15.17 -15.75 16.54
CA THR A 396 14.62 -14.64 15.77
C THR A 396 15.54 -13.43 15.71
N PHE A 397 15.51 -12.75 14.56
CA PHE A 397 16.06 -11.40 14.35
C PHE A 397 15.05 -10.57 13.54
N THR A 398 15.32 -9.28 13.34
CA THR A 398 14.41 -8.40 12.57
C THR A 398 15.13 -7.63 11.47
N VAL A 399 14.44 -7.34 10.38
CA VAL A 399 14.79 -6.31 9.38
C VAL A 399 13.86 -5.12 9.59
N ASN A 400 14.43 -3.97 9.95
CA ASN A 400 13.68 -2.75 10.26
C ASN A 400 13.84 -1.70 9.15
N LEU A 401 12.72 -1.21 8.63
CA LEU A 401 12.62 -0.14 7.66
C LEU A 401 12.55 1.22 8.36
N SER A 402 13.26 2.22 7.82
CA SER A 402 13.29 3.57 8.36
C SER A 402 13.57 4.61 7.27
N ALA A 403 13.39 5.89 7.61
CA ALA A 403 13.64 7.04 6.72
C ALA A 403 13.02 6.87 5.30
N PRO A 404 11.71 6.56 5.19
CA PRO A 404 11.07 6.41 3.90
C PRO A 404 10.99 7.75 3.15
N ALA A 405 11.06 7.71 1.83
CA ALA A 405 10.77 8.85 0.97
C ALA A 405 9.90 8.40 -0.21
N GLY A 406 8.81 9.13 -0.48
CA GLY A 406 7.85 8.80 -1.54
C GLY A 406 6.75 7.80 -1.14
N ALA A 407 6.80 7.22 0.05
CA ALA A 407 5.77 6.35 0.62
C ALA A 407 5.78 6.39 2.16
N GLY A 408 4.67 6.00 2.80
CA GLY A 408 4.62 5.79 4.26
C GLY A 408 5.13 4.41 4.68
N LEU A 409 5.40 4.19 5.97
CA LEU A 409 5.67 2.85 6.52
C LEU A 409 4.36 2.25 7.06
N VAL A 410 3.96 1.10 6.54
CA VAL A 410 2.75 0.38 6.95
C VAL A 410 3.12 -0.76 7.88
N ASP A 411 4.12 -1.54 7.48
CA ASP A 411 4.71 -2.61 8.28
C ASP A 411 6.24 -2.50 8.20
N PRO A 412 6.87 -1.77 9.13
CA PRO A 412 8.29 -1.47 9.04
C PRO A 412 9.19 -2.61 9.54
N THR A 413 8.65 -3.71 10.06
CA THR A 413 9.46 -4.74 10.73
C THR A 413 9.14 -6.11 10.16
N GLY A 414 10.13 -6.73 9.50
CA GLY A 414 10.06 -8.12 9.06
C GLY A 414 10.80 -9.00 10.05
N VAL A 415 10.14 -10.03 10.57
CA VAL A 415 10.71 -11.01 11.49
C VAL A 415 11.38 -12.12 10.69
N GLY A 416 12.67 -12.34 10.94
CA GLY A 416 13.41 -13.50 10.49
C GLY A 416 13.42 -14.57 11.58
N THR A 417 12.95 -15.77 11.28
CA THR A 417 13.08 -16.95 12.14
C THR A 417 14.14 -17.88 11.56
N ILE A 418 15.17 -18.15 12.35
CA ILE A 418 16.16 -19.20 12.09
C ILE A 418 15.61 -20.46 12.75
N LEU A 419 15.28 -21.46 11.92
CA LEU A 419 14.79 -22.75 12.39
C LEU A 419 16.00 -23.64 12.64
N ASP A 420 16.13 -24.14 13.88
CA ASP A 420 17.16 -25.12 14.18
C ASP A 420 16.89 -26.40 13.40
N ASP A 421 17.94 -26.94 12.79
CA ASP A 421 17.87 -28.17 12.01
C ASP A 421 18.94 -29.19 12.39
N ASP A 422 19.58 -28.99 13.55
CA ASP A 422 20.57 -29.87 14.14
C ASP A 422 19.97 -31.02 14.94
N ARG A 423 20.83 -31.88 15.49
CA ARG A 423 20.39 -33.07 16.23
C ARG A 423 20.08 -32.72 17.67
N ASP A 424 18.84 -32.96 18.10
CA ASP A 424 18.38 -32.77 19.48
C ASP A 424 18.99 -33.77 20.50
N GLY A 425 19.98 -34.58 20.09
CA GLY A 425 20.71 -35.48 20.97
C GLY A 425 21.99 -36.06 20.39
N VAL A 426 22.69 -36.82 21.23
CA VAL A 426 24.01 -37.41 20.92
C VAL A 426 24.01 -38.92 21.14
N PHE A 427 24.81 -39.62 20.32
CA PHE A 427 25.18 -41.00 20.60
C PHE A 427 26.30 -41.06 21.65
N SER A 428 26.23 -42.03 22.57
CA SER A 428 27.35 -42.48 23.40
C SER A 428 27.57 -43.97 23.17
N CYS A 429 28.81 -44.43 23.26
CA CYS A 429 29.14 -45.84 23.08
C CYS A 429 30.40 -46.20 23.87
N THR A 430 30.49 -47.42 24.36
CA THR A 430 31.68 -47.90 25.08
C THR A 430 31.85 -49.39 24.91
N GLY A 431 33.03 -49.81 24.46
CA GLY A 431 33.45 -51.21 24.46
C GLY A 431 34.41 -51.46 25.62
N THR A 432 34.17 -52.46 26.45
CA THR A 432 35.06 -52.86 27.54
C THR A 432 35.28 -54.37 27.49
N ALA A 433 36.49 -54.81 27.14
CA ALA A 433 36.79 -56.22 27.01
C ALA A 433 36.84 -56.93 28.37
N ALA A 434 37.44 -56.35 29.40
CA ALA A 434 37.38 -56.91 30.75
C ALA A 434 37.32 -55.81 31.81
N ASN A 435 36.47 -56.00 32.82
CA ASN A 435 36.41 -55.19 34.04
C ASN A 435 36.36 -56.12 35.26
N VAL A 436 37.39 -56.05 36.09
CA VAL A 436 37.52 -56.84 37.32
C VAL A 436 37.68 -55.88 38.49
N VAL A 437 36.60 -55.65 39.23
CA VAL A 437 36.58 -54.75 40.41
C VAL A 437 37.12 -53.35 40.07
N GLY A 438 36.67 -52.79 38.93
CA GLY A 438 37.06 -51.45 38.49
C GLY A 438 38.42 -51.39 37.78
N ILE A 439 39.19 -52.48 37.74
CA ILE A 439 40.37 -52.56 36.88
C ILE A 439 39.90 -53.00 35.49
N THR A 440 40.01 -52.10 34.53
CA THR A 440 39.65 -52.36 33.13
C THR A 440 40.86 -52.80 32.31
N ALA A 441 40.65 -53.72 31.38
CA ALA A 441 41.62 -54.10 30.36
C ALA A 441 40.95 -54.02 28.98
N ALA A 442 41.59 -53.25 28.08
CA ALA A 442 41.08 -52.81 26.78
C ALA A 442 39.70 -52.13 26.85
N VAL A 443 39.70 -50.80 26.69
CA VAL A 443 38.48 -49.97 26.65
C VAL A 443 38.55 -49.12 25.38
N ALA A 444 37.49 -49.16 24.57
CA ALA A 444 37.30 -48.27 23.43
C ALA A 444 36.15 -47.31 23.74
N ASN A 445 36.45 -46.01 23.63
CA ASN A 445 35.69 -44.87 24.12
C ASN A 445 35.41 -44.91 25.64
N GLN A 446 35.50 -43.78 26.33
CA GLN A 446 35.20 -43.73 27.77
C GLN A 446 33.69 -43.68 28.00
N GLN A 447 33.24 -44.20 29.15
CA GLN A 447 31.83 -44.13 29.53
C GLN A 447 31.33 -42.69 29.61
N ASN A 448 30.11 -42.47 29.12
CA ASN A 448 29.40 -41.19 29.13
C ASN A 448 30.06 -40.08 28.28
N LEU A 449 30.96 -40.44 27.37
CA LEU A 449 31.43 -39.52 26.33
C LEU A 449 30.65 -39.73 25.04
N PRO A 450 30.51 -38.68 24.20
CA PRO A 450 30.03 -38.86 22.84
C PRO A 450 30.75 -40.01 22.14
N CYS A 451 30.01 -40.78 21.34
CA CYS A 451 30.58 -41.89 20.61
C CYS A 451 31.62 -41.37 19.62
N ALA A 452 32.76 -42.05 19.57
CA ALA A 452 33.82 -41.79 18.62
C ALA A 452 34.41 -43.12 18.15
N ASP A 453 34.92 -43.12 16.92
CA ASP A 453 35.65 -44.24 16.37
C ASP A 453 36.93 -44.47 17.19
N ASP A 454 36.97 -45.59 17.91
CA ASP A 454 38.07 -45.93 18.80
C ASP A 454 38.26 -47.45 18.80
N SER A 455 39.49 -47.90 19.02
CA SER A 455 39.77 -49.33 19.17
C SER A 455 40.99 -49.56 20.03
N GLU A 456 40.87 -50.54 20.94
CA GLU A 456 41.95 -50.93 21.82
C GLU A 456 42.16 -52.45 21.83
N THR A 457 43.42 -52.87 21.81
CA THR A 457 43.79 -54.29 21.79
C THR A 457 44.83 -54.62 22.85
N VAL A 458 44.60 -55.70 23.61
CA VAL A 458 45.51 -56.18 24.65
C VAL A 458 45.77 -57.67 24.47
N LEU A 459 47.02 -58.08 24.32
CA LEU A 459 47.37 -59.47 24.01
C LEU A 459 47.08 -60.43 25.18
N ASP A 460 47.47 -60.06 26.40
CA ASP A 460 47.25 -60.85 27.59
C ASP A 460 46.95 -59.92 28.77
N ALA A 461 45.97 -60.27 29.60
CA ALA A 461 45.77 -59.59 30.87
C ALA A 461 45.59 -60.61 32.01
N THR A 462 46.15 -60.28 33.17
CA THR A 462 45.91 -61.02 34.41
C THR A 462 45.38 -60.05 35.45
N LEU A 463 44.10 -60.19 35.77
CA LEU A 463 43.39 -59.32 36.70
C LEU A 463 43.06 -60.11 37.97
N ASN A 464 43.30 -59.52 39.14
CA ASN A 464 43.08 -60.20 40.42
C ASN A 464 42.03 -59.44 41.24
N ALA A 465 41.07 -60.16 41.79
CA ALA A 465 40.05 -59.68 42.72
C ALA A 465 40.04 -60.58 43.96
N GLY A 466 40.89 -60.25 44.95
CA GLY A 466 41.09 -61.09 46.12
C GLY A 466 41.65 -62.47 45.74
N LEU A 467 40.86 -63.52 45.98
CA LEU A 467 41.21 -64.91 45.63
C LEU A 467 40.84 -65.30 44.19
N ILE A 468 40.14 -64.42 43.47
CA ILE A 468 39.74 -64.67 42.09
C ILE A 468 40.79 -64.11 41.15
N LYS A 469 41.36 -64.98 40.31
CA LYS A 469 42.29 -64.62 39.25
C LYS A 469 41.60 -64.80 37.91
N VAL A 470 41.64 -63.78 37.07
CA VAL A 470 41.09 -63.75 35.71
C VAL A 470 42.25 -63.60 34.74
N GLN A 471 42.48 -64.61 33.90
CA GLN A 471 43.50 -64.58 32.85
C GLN A 471 42.80 -64.57 31.49
N THR A 472 43.11 -63.57 30.68
CA THR A 472 42.51 -63.37 29.36
C THR A 472 43.61 -63.36 28.29
N HIS A 473 43.24 -63.77 27.09
CA HIS A 473 44.09 -63.73 25.89
C HIS A 473 43.33 -63.09 24.73
N ALA A 474 44.03 -62.22 23.99
CA ALA A 474 43.57 -61.42 22.86
C ALA A 474 42.24 -60.71 23.14
N LEU A 475 42.32 -59.59 23.87
CA LEU A 475 41.22 -58.68 24.12
C LEU A 475 41.17 -57.64 23.01
N THR A 476 39.97 -57.34 22.54
CA THR A 476 39.72 -56.27 21.57
C THR A 476 38.44 -55.55 21.95
N SER A 477 38.51 -54.22 22.00
CA SER A 477 37.34 -53.36 22.09
C SER A 477 37.35 -52.41 20.90
N SER A 478 36.17 -52.09 20.37
CA SER A 478 36.02 -51.07 19.34
C SER A 478 34.71 -50.34 19.50
N THR A 479 34.70 -49.09 19.06
CA THR A 479 33.51 -48.26 18.90
C THR A 479 33.52 -47.64 17.50
N ASP A 480 32.34 -47.38 16.98
CA ASP A 480 32.12 -46.84 15.64
C ASP A 480 30.88 -45.93 15.67
N VAL A 481 30.96 -44.76 15.04
CA VAL A 481 29.83 -43.86 14.85
C VAL A 481 29.71 -43.48 13.38
N THR A 482 28.54 -43.73 12.80
CA THR A 482 28.24 -43.39 11.41
C THR A 482 27.06 -42.43 11.36
N PRO A 483 27.17 -41.26 10.69
CA PRO A 483 28.40 -40.69 10.10
C PRO A 483 29.33 -40.09 11.18
N ASP A 484 30.64 -40.11 10.93
CA ASP A 484 31.69 -39.74 11.89
C ASP A 484 31.52 -38.32 12.47
N ASN A 485 31.02 -37.38 11.66
CA ASN A 485 30.92 -35.97 12.04
C ASN A 485 29.55 -35.56 12.60
N GLN A 486 28.51 -36.41 12.46
CA GLN A 486 27.11 -36.15 12.84
C GLN A 486 26.54 -34.76 12.44
N SER A 487 27.24 -34.01 11.59
CA SER A 487 26.96 -32.62 11.19
C SER A 487 25.88 -32.53 10.12
N ALA A 488 25.12 -33.60 9.94
CA ALA A 488 24.07 -33.69 8.96
C ALA A 488 22.83 -34.20 9.66
N ALA A 489 21.69 -33.75 9.13
CA ALA A 489 20.36 -34.32 9.33
C ALA A 489 20.38 -35.81 9.70
N PRO A 490 19.65 -36.24 10.74
CA PRO A 490 19.47 -37.65 11.04
C PRO A 490 18.95 -38.44 9.82
N ALA A 491 19.63 -39.52 9.48
CA ALA A 491 19.27 -40.42 8.40
C ALA A 491 19.03 -41.85 8.92
N ALA A 492 18.22 -42.59 8.19
CA ALA A 492 18.01 -44.00 8.48
C ALA A 492 19.33 -44.77 8.32
N GLY A 493 19.73 -45.50 9.36
CA GLY A 493 21.00 -46.21 9.41
C GLY A 493 22.13 -45.48 10.13
N ASP A 494 21.95 -44.20 10.50
CA ASP A 494 22.87 -43.54 11.41
C ASP A 494 22.95 -44.34 12.71
N HIS A 495 24.15 -44.59 13.20
CA HIS A 495 24.31 -45.45 14.37
C HIS A 495 25.59 -45.18 15.14
N ALA A 496 25.53 -45.57 16.40
CA ALA A 496 26.70 -45.83 17.22
C ALA A 496 26.74 -47.31 17.59
N GLN A 497 27.90 -47.94 17.45
CA GLN A 497 28.13 -49.33 17.78
C GLN A 497 29.34 -49.45 18.71
N ALA A 498 29.22 -50.32 19.70
CA ALA A 498 30.32 -50.79 20.53
C ALA A 498 30.47 -52.30 20.38
N SER A 499 31.70 -52.77 20.39
CA SER A 499 32.03 -54.19 20.40
C SER A 499 33.15 -54.49 21.40
N ALA A 500 33.09 -55.67 22.01
CA ALA A 500 34.12 -56.18 22.89
C ALA A 500 34.29 -57.68 22.69
N LYS A 501 35.54 -58.15 22.59
CA LYS A 501 35.90 -59.53 22.29
C LYS A 501 37.06 -59.98 23.16
N ILE A 502 37.03 -61.24 23.62
CA ILE A 502 38.15 -61.92 24.25
C ILE A 502 38.22 -63.34 23.67
N ASP A 503 39.38 -63.77 23.17
CA ASP A 503 39.50 -65.08 22.52
C ASP A 503 39.51 -66.24 23.52
N LYS A 504 40.07 -66.02 24.71
CA LYS A 504 40.08 -67.03 25.78
C LYS A 504 40.11 -66.38 27.15
N THR A 505 39.31 -66.90 28.08
CA THR A 505 39.37 -66.50 29.49
C THR A 505 39.43 -67.70 30.42
N VAL A 506 40.27 -67.62 31.46
CA VAL A 506 40.31 -68.57 32.57
C VAL A 506 40.11 -67.80 33.88
N ILE A 507 39.05 -68.13 34.60
CA ILE A 507 38.78 -67.60 35.95
C ILE A 507 39.07 -68.72 36.95
N SER A 508 39.95 -68.48 37.91
CA SER A 508 40.32 -69.46 38.93
C SER A 508 40.18 -68.90 40.34
N THR A 509 39.59 -69.69 41.24
CA THR A 509 39.53 -69.44 42.70
C THR A 509 39.59 -70.78 43.45
N VAL A 510 39.52 -70.75 44.78
CA VAL A 510 39.56 -71.96 45.62
C VAL A 510 38.38 -72.88 45.28
N GLY A 511 38.66 -74.03 44.67
CA GLY A 511 37.66 -75.07 44.35
C GLY A 511 36.81 -74.80 43.10
N LEU A 512 37.10 -73.75 42.32
CA LEU A 512 36.38 -73.43 41.09
C LEU A 512 37.31 -72.91 39.99
N THR A 513 37.20 -73.50 38.81
CA THR A 513 37.81 -73.01 37.57
C THR A 513 36.73 -72.87 36.49
N ILE A 514 36.68 -71.71 35.84
CA ILE A 514 35.79 -71.42 34.72
C ILE A 514 36.67 -71.13 33.50
N GLU A 515 36.50 -71.91 32.44
CA GLU A 515 37.17 -71.68 31.16
C GLU A 515 36.14 -71.25 30.12
N LEU A 516 36.40 -70.13 29.47
CA LEU A 516 35.60 -69.57 28.40
C LEU A 516 36.45 -69.54 27.12
N GLY A 517 35.84 -69.98 26.02
CA GLY A 517 36.41 -69.75 24.68
C GLY A 517 36.21 -68.30 24.23
N VAL A 518 36.07 -68.09 22.92
CA VAL A 518 35.78 -66.77 22.37
C VAL A 518 34.48 -66.24 22.99
N ILE A 519 34.56 -65.08 23.61
CA ILE A 519 33.41 -64.31 24.06
C ILE A 519 33.39 -62.99 23.30
N GLN A 520 32.22 -62.62 22.80
CA GLN A 520 32.01 -61.38 22.06
C GLN A 520 30.70 -60.75 22.50
N SER A 521 30.69 -59.43 22.64
CA SER A 521 29.48 -58.63 22.75
C SER A 521 29.47 -57.52 21.73
N GLN A 522 28.26 -57.10 21.38
CA GLN A 522 27.97 -55.94 20.57
C GLN A 522 26.75 -55.23 21.16
N ALA A 523 26.78 -53.90 21.13
CA ALA A 523 25.65 -53.04 21.43
C ALA A 523 25.59 -51.95 20.37
N ALA A 524 24.41 -51.64 19.87
CA ALA A 524 24.24 -50.59 18.87
C ALA A 524 22.95 -49.81 19.12
N ALA A 525 23.02 -48.50 18.89
CA ALA A 525 21.89 -47.62 18.75
C ALA A 525 21.82 -47.15 17.31
N THR A 526 20.74 -47.47 16.60
CA THR A 526 20.61 -47.15 15.17
C THR A 526 19.31 -46.39 14.92
N CYS A 527 19.38 -45.29 14.17
CA CYS A 527 18.20 -44.57 13.71
C CYS A 527 17.44 -45.40 12.69
N GLN A 528 16.21 -45.79 13.05
CA GLN A 528 15.35 -46.62 12.22
C GLN A 528 14.07 -45.85 11.85
N PRO A 529 13.51 -46.05 10.64
CA PRO A 529 12.23 -45.46 10.26
C PRO A 529 11.09 -45.91 11.18
N VAL A 530 10.32 -44.94 11.66
CA VAL A 530 9.05 -45.13 12.37
C VAL A 530 7.97 -44.23 11.77
N THR A 531 6.71 -44.44 12.14
CA THR A 531 5.64 -43.51 11.76
C THR A 531 5.94 -42.12 12.33
N GLY A 532 6.15 -41.14 11.45
CA GLY A 532 6.41 -39.75 11.86
C GLY A 532 7.90 -39.37 11.98
N GLY A 533 8.84 -40.22 11.56
CA GLY A 533 10.27 -39.84 11.50
C GLY A 533 11.22 -41.00 11.74
N LEU A 534 12.32 -40.73 12.44
CA LEU A 534 13.27 -41.73 12.90
C LEU A 534 13.17 -41.91 14.41
N ALA A 535 13.46 -43.12 14.88
CA ALA A 535 13.63 -43.40 16.30
C ALA A 535 14.82 -44.33 16.52
N PRO A 536 15.50 -44.21 17.67
CA PRO A 536 16.62 -45.07 17.98
C PRO A 536 16.15 -46.49 18.28
N ALA A 537 16.66 -47.45 17.52
CA ALA A 537 16.53 -48.87 17.79
C ALA A 537 17.78 -49.35 18.53
N LEU A 538 17.57 -49.80 19.78
CA LEU A 538 18.64 -50.28 20.63
C LEU A 538 18.75 -51.80 20.50
N THR A 539 19.91 -52.29 20.07
CA THR A 539 20.17 -53.71 19.87
C THR A 539 21.41 -54.14 20.64
N GLY A 540 21.39 -55.37 21.14
CA GLY A 540 22.50 -55.96 21.86
C GLY A 540 22.57 -57.45 21.53
N SER A 541 23.77 -57.95 21.33
CA SER A 541 23.98 -59.37 21.10
C SER A 541 25.32 -59.82 21.65
N SER A 542 25.39 -61.05 22.12
CA SER A 542 26.66 -61.63 22.54
C SER A 542 26.73 -63.11 22.18
N ASN A 543 27.95 -63.60 22.09
CA ASN A 543 28.25 -64.99 21.87
C ASN A 543 29.27 -65.46 22.90
N VAL A 544 29.03 -66.64 23.46
CA VAL A 544 29.99 -67.37 24.28
C VAL A 544 30.22 -68.70 23.58
N ALA A 545 31.36 -68.87 22.92
CA ALA A 545 31.60 -70.01 22.04
C ALA A 545 31.72 -71.34 22.79
N SER A 546 32.27 -71.31 24.01
CA SER A 546 32.32 -72.48 24.89
C SER A 546 32.46 -72.07 26.35
N LEU A 547 31.95 -72.92 27.25
CA LEU A 547 32.09 -72.81 28.69
C LEU A 547 32.44 -74.18 29.28
N LYS A 548 33.44 -74.22 30.17
CA LYS A 548 33.68 -75.35 31.08
C LYS A 548 33.73 -74.87 32.52
N ILE A 549 33.11 -75.63 33.41
CA ILE A 549 33.16 -75.41 34.86
C ILE A 549 33.81 -76.63 35.49
N ASN A 550 34.94 -76.44 36.17
CA ASN A 550 35.76 -77.52 36.75
C ASN A 550 36.07 -78.64 35.73
N GLY A 551 36.35 -78.25 34.48
CA GLY A 551 36.63 -79.17 33.37
C GLY A 551 35.40 -79.80 32.71
N VAL A 552 34.18 -79.61 33.26
CA VAL A 552 32.93 -80.14 32.70
C VAL A 552 32.35 -79.15 31.69
N PRO A 553 32.13 -79.53 30.42
CA PRO A 553 31.48 -78.68 29.43
C PRO A 553 30.05 -78.32 29.82
N VAL A 554 29.68 -77.06 29.61
CA VAL A 554 28.31 -76.55 29.77
C VAL A 554 27.82 -76.06 28.42
N THR A 555 26.65 -76.51 27.99
CA THR A 555 26.03 -76.03 26.75
C THR A 555 25.67 -74.56 26.90
N VAL A 556 26.20 -73.73 26.00
CA VAL A 556 25.95 -72.30 25.93
C VAL A 556 25.25 -71.99 24.61
N GLY A 557 24.24 -71.13 24.67
CA GLY A 557 23.52 -70.62 23.51
C GLY A 557 23.61 -69.10 23.43
N SER A 558 22.78 -68.48 22.62
CA SER A 558 22.64 -67.01 22.54
C SER A 558 21.67 -66.43 23.57
N ALA A 559 20.84 -67.26 24.22
CA ALA A 559 19.91 -66.82 25.24
C ALA A 559 20.63 -66.49 26.56
N PRO A 560 20.08 -65.57 27.38
CA PRO A 560 20.56 -65.33 28.73
C PRO A 560 20.56 -66.61 29.58
N LEU A 561 21.65 -66.88 30.28
CA LEU A 561 21.79 -68.06 31.14
C LEU A 561 22.38 -67.66 32.49
N THR A 562 21.74 -68.05 33.59
CA THR A 562 22.29 -67.87 34.94
C THR A 562 22.62 -69.22 35.55
N ILE A 563 23.88 -69.41 35.92
CA ILE A 563 24.41 -70.63 36.54
C ILE A 563 24.75 -70.29 38.00
N PRO A 564 24.08 -70.90 38.99
CA PRO A 564 24.46 -70.73 40.38
C PRO A 564 25.80 -71.44 40.63
N LEU A 565 26.68 -70.76 41.36
CA LEU A 565 27.99 -71.23 41.75
C LEU A 565 28.12 -71.15 43.28
N VAL A 566 29.05 -71.92 43.84
CA VAL A 566 29.35 -71.86 45.29
C VAL A 566 29.79 -70.46 45.72
N ILE A 567 30.36 -69.68 44.79
CA ILE A 567 30.88 -68.34 45.05
C ILE A 567 29.93 -67.20 44.64
N GLY A 568 28.77 -67.51 44.05
CA GLY A 568 27.87 -66.50 43.49
C GLY A 568 27.10 -66.99 42.26
N SER A 569 26.94 -66.15 41.24
CA SER A 569 26.24 -66.51 40.00
C SER A 569 27.03 -66.09 38.76
N LEU A 570 27.23 -67.03 37.84
CA LEU A 570 27.74 -66.77 36.50
C LEU A 570 26.56 -66.51 35.57
N LYS A 571 26.52 -65.33 34.99
CA LYS A 571 25.51 -64.88 34.02
C LYS A 571 26.16 -64.79 32.65
N LEU A 572 25.52 -65.37 31.64
CA LEU A 572 25.94 -65.28 30.24
C LEU A 572 24.88 -64.55 29.44
N ASN A 573 25.33 -63.84 28.41
CA ASN A 573 24.49 -63.11 27.45
C ASN A 573 23.45 -62.21 28.12
N GLY A 574 23.88 -61.45 29.13
CA GLY A 574 23.02 -60.50 29.83
C GLY A 574 22.79 -59.25 28.98
N GLN A 575 21.54 -58.81 28.87
CA GLN A 575 21.19 -57.56 28.21
C GLN A 575 20.34 -56.71 29.16
N THR A 576 20.62 -55.41 29.20
CA THR A 576 19.74 -54.41 29.82
C THR A 576 19.43 -53.34 28.79
N VAL A 577 18.15 -53.04 28.61
CA VAL A 577 17.68 -51.94 27.77
C VAL A 577 16.76 -51.05 28.61
N SER A 578 17.18 -49.82 28.87
CA SER A 578 16.41 -48.87 29.69
C SER A 578 16.89 -47.45 29.45
N GLY A 579 15.97 -46.48 29.37
CA GLY A 579 16.30 -45.05 29.35
C GLY A 579 17.27 -44.62 28.23
N GLY A 580 17.12 -45.16 27.02
CA GLY A 580 18.00 -44.84 25.89
C GLY A 580 19.32 -45.62 25.86
N VAL A 581 19.58 -46.48 26.85
CA VAL A 581 20.82 -47.25 26.98
C VAL A 581 20.57 -48.72 26.65
N VAL A 582 21.40 -49.31 25.80
CA VAL A 582 21.56 -50.77 25.70
C VAL A 582 22.94 -51.19 26.16
N LYS A 583 22.95 -52.09 27.15
CA LYS A 583 24.15 -52.67 27.71
C LYS A 583 24.12 -54.17 27.52
N GLN A 584 25.11 -54.69 26.80
CA GLN A 584 25.28 -56.10 26.50
C GLN A 584 26.52 -56.64 27.19
N GLN A 585 26.36 -57.70 27.97
CA GLN A 585 27.44 -58.37 28.68
C GLN A 585 27.50 -59.83 28.24
N ALA A 586 28.59 -60.24 27.60
CA ALA A 586 28.76 -61.65 27.25
C ALA A 586 28.86 -62.52 28.51
N VAL A 587 29.61 -62.04 29.52
CA VAL A 587 29.79 -62.73 30.80
C VAL A 587 29.79 -61.74 31.96
N ALA A 588 29.01 -62.05 33.00
CA ALA A 588 29.09 -61.39 34.30
C ALA A 588 29.18 -62.44 35.41
N LEU A 589 30.19 -62.36 36.26
CA LEU A 589 30.32 -63.18 37.46
C LEU A 589 30.10 -62.28 38.68
N ASP A 590 28.91 -62.42 39.27
CA ASP A 590 28.53 -61.72 40.49
C ASP A 590 28.86 -62.63 41.68
N THR A 591 29.82 -62.23 42.51
CA THR A 591 30.17 -62.93 43.75
C THR A 591 29.92 -62.02 44.95
N ALA A 592 29.99 -62.56 46.17
CA ALA A 592 29.91 -61.76 47.39
C ALA A 592 31.06 -60.75 47.54
N LEU A 593 32.19 -60.95 46.85
CA LEU A 593 33.43 -60.19 47.04
C LEU A 593 33.82 -59.34 45.84
N ALA A 594 33.32 -59.66 44.65
CA ALA A 594 33.72 -59.04 43.39
C ALA A 594 32.64 -59.18 42.32
N LYS A 595 32.54 -58.14 41.49
CA LYS A 595 31.83 -58.19 40.21
C LYS A 595 32.87 -58.21 39.10
N ILE A 596 32.78 -59.23 38.25
CA ILE A 596 33.62 -59.39 37.06
C ILE A 596 32.72 -59.30 35.85
N VAL A 597 33.05 -58.44 34.91
CA VAL A 597 32.35 -58.35 33.62
C VAL A 597 33.36 -58.54 32.50
N LEU A 598 33.04 -59.41 31.56
CA LEU A 598 33.87 -59.72 30.40
C LEU A 598 33.05 -59.55 29.13
N ALA A 599 33.67 -58.89 28.15
CA ALA A 599 33.07 -58.40 26.92
C ALA A 599 31.75 -57.66 27.20
N GLU A 600 31.87 -56.44 27.69
CA GLU A 600 30.77 -55.49 27.83
C GLU A 600 30.77 -54.51 26.66
N SER A 601 29.62 -54.34 26.01
CA SER A 601 29.40 -53.32 25.01
C SER A 601 28.19 -52.50 25.42
N GLN A 602 28.29 -51.19 25.27
CA GLN A 602 27.22 -50.25 25.60
C GLN A 602 27.04 -49.26 24.44
N ALA A 603 25.79 -48.97 24.09
CA ALA A 603 25.42 -47.90 23.17
C ALA A 603 24.21 -47.16 23.75
N ASP A 604 24.26 -45.84 23.68
CA ASP A 604 23.34 -44.94 24.35
C ASP A 604 22.86 -43.85 23.40
N VAL A 605 21.64 -43.38 23.65
CA VAL A 605 21.07 -42.16 23.07
C VAL A 605 20.58 -41.26 24.19
N HIS A 606 21.02 -40.00 24.16
CA HIS A 606 20.64 -38.99 25.15
C HIS A 606 20.39 -37.65 24.47
N GLY A 607 19.52 -36.83 25.05
CA GLY A 607 19.29 -35.46 24.61
C GLY A 607 20.46 -34.55 24.95
N THR A 608 20.49 -33.38 24.31
CA THR A 608 21.46 -32.31 24.60
C THR A 608 21.04 -31.49 25.83
N ALA A 609 21.77 -30.40 26.11
CA ALA A 609 21.37 -29.42 27.13
C ALA A 609 20.14 -28.60 26.71
N ALA A 610 20.02 -28.23 25.43
CA ALA A 610 18.88 -27.47 24.91
C ALA A 610 17.62 -28.37 24.83
N HIS A 611 17.81 -29.65 24.47
CA HIS A 611 16.75 -30.64 24.36
C HIS A 611 17.00 -31.89 25.26
N PRO A 612 16.78 -31.82 26.58
CA PRO A 612 17.07 -32.95 27.50
C PRO A 612 16.27 -34.23 27.24
N ALA A 613 15.15 -34.13 26.52
CA ALA A 613 14.30 -35.26 26.13
C ALA A 613 14.56 -35.73 24.68
N GLY A 614 15.52 -35.13 23.98
CA GLY A 614 15.88 -35.44 22.61
C GLY A 614 16.74 -36.70 22.46
N ASN A 615 17.14 -36.98 21.22
CA ASN A 615 17.97 -38.12 20.82
C ASN A 615 18.57 -37.90 19.41
N PRO A 616 19.72 -38.48 19.07
CA PRO A 616 20.42 -38.24 17.80
C PRO A 616 19.66 -38.65 16.52
N CYS A 617 18.45 -39.20 16.63
CA CYS A 617 17.59 -39.53 15.50
C CYS A 617 16.50 -38.48 15.23
N ARG A 618 16.52 -37.34 15.94
CA ARG A 618 15.56 -36.24 15.74
C ARG A 618 16.28 -34.90 15.53
N ARG A 619 15.49 -33.94 15.07
CA ARG A 619 15.74 -32.51 15.04
C ARG A 619 14.64 -31.87 15.86
#